data_AF-A0A7W0M2V7-F1
#
_entry.id   AF-A0A7W0M2V7-F1
#
_cell.length_a   1.000
_cell.length_b   1.000
_cell.length_c   1.000
_cell.angle_alpha   90.00
_cell.angle_beta   90.00
_cell.angle_gamma   90.00
#
_symmetry.space_group_name_H-M   'P 1'
#
loop_
_entity.id
_entity.type
_entity.pdbx_description
1 polymer ?
#
loop_
_entity_poly.entity_id
_entity_poly.type
_entity_poly.pdbx_seq_one_letter_code
_entity_poly.pdbx_strand_id
1 'polypeptide(L)'
;MTRSHGAVVWPDEGSLTERRAVFVYEGARMQAAAVDAPIVPEPWTERDEAFRTQFLGVIDMMCGPDRKSSPKELHDDWVRAYESMGWKYGTTRDVAAKTHPDMVPFDDLEQREQDKDAVFVALCEIARLWIRQRLEAR
;
A
#
# COMPACT_ATOMS: atom_id res chain seq x y z
N MET A 1 12.28 6.94 -11.64
CA MET A 1 10.91 7.35 -11.27
C MET A 1 9.96 6.94 -12.39
N THR A 2 9.18 5.89 -12.19
CA THR A 2 8.19 5.40 -13.15
C THR A 2 6.99 6.35 -13.15
N ARG A 3 7.03 7.40 -13.97
CA ARG A 3 5.89 8.30 -14.21
C ARG A 3 4.89 7.65 -15.19
N SER A 4 4.47 6.42 -14.89
CA SER A 4 3.43 5.74 -15.66
C SER A 4 2.05 6.16 -15.12
N HIS A 5 1.39 7.03 -15.87
CA HIS A 5 0.03 7.51 -15.62
C HIS A 5 -1.00 6.73 -16.46
N GLY A 6 -0.65 5.50 -16.87
CA GLY A 6 -1.54 4.64 -17.63
C GLY A 6 -2.83 4.31 -16.87
N ALA A 7 -3.86 3.89 -17.60
CA ALA A 7 -5.11 3.47 -16.99
C ALA A 7 -4.88 2.33 -15.99
N VAL A 8 -5.59 2.37 -14.86
CA VAL A 8 -5.61 1.26 -13.91
C VAL A 8 -6.17 0.02 -14.60
N VAL A 9 -5.41 -1.07 -14.56
CA VAL A 9 -5.85 -2.37 -15.06
C VAL A 9 -6.53 -3.13 -13.91
N TRP A 10 -7.83 -3.34 -14.05
CA TRP A 10 -8.62 -4.09 -13.08
C TRP A 10 -8.65 -5.58 -13.45
N PRO A 11 -8.65 -6.50 -12.48
CA PRO A 11 -8.83 -7.91 -12.76
C PRO A 11 -10.29 -8.21 -13.14
N ASP A 12 -10.51 -8.92 -14.25
CA ASP A 12 -11.86 -9.25 -14.75
C ASP A 12 -12.65 -10.15 -13.77
N GLU A 13 -11.98 -11.19 -13.27
CA GLU A 13 -12.49 -12.19 -12.31
C GLU A 13 -11.87 -12.05 -10.91
N GLY A 14 -11.29 -10.89 -10.60
CA GLY A 14 -10.54 -10.71 -9.35
C GLY A 14 -11.42 -10.86 -8.10
N SER A 15 -10.84 -11.49 -7.07
CA SER A 15 -11.49 -11.64 -5.77
C SER A 15 -11.89 -10.27 -5.18
N LEU A 16 -12.80 -10.26 -4.18
CA LEU A 16 -13.14 -9.03 -3.47
C LEU A 16 -11.89 -8.33 -2.91
N THR A 17 -11.00 -9.10 -2.28
CA THR A 17 -9.74 -8.61 -1.71
C THR A 17 -8.81 -8.05 -2.77
N GLU A 18 -8.72 -8.69 -3.94
CA GLU A 18 -7.91 -8.18 -5.05
C GLU A 18 -8.42 -6.85 -5.61
N ARG A 19 -9.74 -6.72 -5.82
CA ARG A 19 -10.32 -5.44 -6.26
C ARG A 19 -10.08 -4.32 -5.25
N ARG A 20 -10.17 -4.63 -3.95
CA ARG A 20 -9.83 -3.68 -2.88
C ARG A 20 -8.36 -3.32 -2.90
N ALA A 21 -7.48 -4.31 -3.10
CA ALA A 21 -6.05 -4.10 -3.16
C ALA A 21 -5.64 -3.20 -4.33
N VAL A 22 -6.15 -3.45 -5.53
CA VAL A 22 -5.90 -2.59 -6.69
C VAL A 22 -6.36 -1.15 -6.41
N PHE A 23 -7.57 -0.96 -5.86
CA PHE A 23 -8.07 0.37 -5.51
C PHE A 23 -7.15 1.10 -4.53
N VAL A 24 -6.80 0.45 -3.42
CA VAL A 24 -5.98 1.07 -2.36
C VAL A 24 -4.56 1.35 -2.89
N TYR A 25 -3.95 0.39 -3.56
CA TYR A 25 -2.58 0.52 -4.09
C TYR A 25 -2.48 1.64 -5.12
N GLU A 26 -3.35 1.63 -6.12
CA GLU A 26 -3.36 2.62 -7.19
C GLU A 26 -3.76 4.00 -6.64
N GLY A 27 -4.70 4.06 -5.69
CA GLY A 27 -5.08 5.28 -4.98
C GLY A 27 -3.90 5.93 -4.25
N ALA A 28 -3.15 5.14 -3.47
CA ALA A 28 -1.96 5.62 -2.78
C ALA A 28 -0.86 6.06 -3.77
N ARG A 29 -0.68 5.31 -4.86
CA ARG A 29 0.27 5.67 -5.92
C ARG A 29 -0.08 6.99 -6.61
N MET A 30 -1.37 7.22 -6.89
CA MET A 30 -1.86 8.48 -7.45
C MET A 30 -1.63 9.64 -6.49
N GLN A 31 -1.86 9.46 -5.20
CA GLN A 31 -1.58 10.48 -4.20
C GLN A 31 -0.08 10.80 -4.13
N ALA A 32 0.78 9.77 -4.09
CA ALA A 32 2.24 9.94 -4.09
C ALA A 32 2.72 10.74 -5.30
N ALA A 33 2.16 10.46 -6.49
CA ALA A 33 2.45 11.23 -7.69
C ALA A 33 1.95 12.69 -7.60
N ALA A 34 0.76 12.92 -7.05
CA ALA A 34 0.16 14.25 -6.95
C ALA A 34 0.89 15.19 -5.97
N VAL A 35 1.64 14.65 -5.01
CA VAL A 35 2.44 15.42 -4.05
C VAL A 35 3.93 15.43 -4.37
N ASP A 36 4.31 14.99 -5.59
CA ASP A 36 5.70 14.87 -6.02
C ASP A 36 6.59 14.09 -5.03
N ALA A 37 6.05 12.99 -4.46
CA ALA A 37 6.77 12.18 -3.50
C ALA A 37 8.09 11.64 -4.11
N PRO A 38 9.16 11.50 -3.30
CA PRO A 38 10.46 10.99 -3.79
C PRO A 38 10.36 9.58 -4.37
N ILE A 39 9.44 8.78 -3.83
CA ILE A 39 9.16 7.41 -4.25
C ILE A 39 7.71 7.33 -4.68
N VAL A 40 7.49 7.19 -5.98
CA VAL A 40 6.23 6.71 -6.54
C VAL A 40 6.44 5.26 -6.94
N PRO A 41 5.74 4.29 -6.32
CA PRO A 41 5.83 2.89 -6.70
C PRO A 41 5.49 2.65 -8.17
N GLU A 42 5.98 1.53 -8.72
CA GLU A 42 5.57 1.02 -10.02
C GLU A 42 4.09 0.57 -10.02
N PRO A 43 3.44 0.45 -11.20
CA PRO A 43 2.05 0.02 -11.27
C PRO A 43 1.76 -1.37 -10.69
N TRP A 44 0.51 -1.60 -10.24
CA TRP A 44 0.10 -2.88 -9.65
C TRP A 44 0.46 -4.08 -10.54
N THR A 45 0.32 -3.92 -11.86
CA THR A 45 0.64 -4.95 -12.86
C THR A 45 2.13 -5.28 -12.97
N GLU A 46 3.00 -4.37 -12.51
CA GLU A 46 4.45 -4.54 -12.52
C GLU A 46 4.99 -5.05 -11.17
N ARG A 47 4.13 -5.19 -10.15
CA ARG A 47 4.53 -5.74 -8.85
C ARG A 47 4.69 -7.25 -8.91
N ASP A 48 5.77 -7.73 -8.32
CA ASP A 48 6.03 -9.16 -8.20
C ASP A 48 4.95 -9.89 -7.37
N GLU A 49 4.90 -11.20 -7.51
CA GLU A 49 3.90 -12.06 -6.86
C GLU A 49 4.04 -12.06 -5.33
N ALA A 50 5.28 -11.98 -4.81
CA ALA A 50 5.53 -11.99 -3.38
C ALA A 50 4.94 -10.74 -2.71
N PHE A 51 5.18 -9.57 -3.30
CA PHE A 51 4.58 -8.32 -2.85
C PHE A 51 3.06 -8.36 -2.97
N ARG A 52 2.51 -8.80 -4.11
CA ARG A 52 1.05 -8.86 -4.30
C ARG A 52 0.40 -9.75 -3.25
N THR A 53 1.00 -10.90 -2.95
CA THR A 53 0.52 -11.82 -1.89
C THR A 53 0.54 -11.16 -0.52
N GLN A 54 1.65 -10.52 -0.15
CA GLN A 54 1.76 -9.79 1.13
C GLN A 54 0.72 -8.68 1.22
N PHE A 55 0.59 -7.88 0.16
CA PHE A 55 -0.31 -6.73 0.12
C PHE A 55 -1.79 -7.16 0.20
N LEU A 56 -2.17 -8.27 -0.46
CA LEU A 56 -3.51 -8.84 -0.32
C LEU A 56 -3.83 -9.21 1.14
N GLY A 57 -2.87 -9.78 1.88
CA GLY A 57 -3.03 -10.07 3.30
C GLY A 57 -3.23 -8.82 4.16
N VAL A 58 -2.47 -7.75 3.88
CA VAL A 58 -2.66 -6.45 4.56
C VAL A 58 -4.04 -5.88 4.28
N ILE A 59 -4.50 -5.93 3.03
CA ILE A 59 -5.82 -5.41 2.64
C ILE A 59 -6.96 -6.21 3.27
N ASP A 60 -6.80 -7.53 3.39
CA ASP A 60 -7.76 -8.38 4.09
C ASP A 60 -7.89 -7.98 5.57
N MET A 61 -6.75 -7.83 6.27
CA MET A 61 -6.72 -7.35 7.66
C MET A 61 -7.33 -5.96 7.81
N MET A 62 -6.94 -5.00 6.96
CA MET A 62 -7.41 -3.61 7.02
C MET A 62 -8.89 -3.45 6.65
N CYS A 63 -9.45 -4.37 5.86
CA CYS A 63 -10.87 -4.43 5.57
C CYS A 63 -11.65 -5.32 6.56
N GLY A 64 -10.96 -5.96 7.49
CA GLY A 64 -11.49 -6.88 8.48
C GLY A 64 -11.75 -6.24 9.86
N PRO A 65 -12.06 -7.07 10.87
CA PRO A 65 -12.29 -6.61 12.24
C PRO A 65 -11.02 -6.07 12.91
N ASP A 66 -9.85 -6.60 12.56
CA ASP A 66 -8.56 -6.28 13.17
C ASP A 66 -7.86 -5.05 12.56
N ARG A 67 -8.60 -4.27 11.75
CA ARG A 67 -8.09 -3.11 11.03
C ARG A 67 -7.44 -2.08 11.97
N LYS A 68 -6.40 -1.43 11.45
CA LYS A 68 -5.75 -0.30 12.11
C LYS A 68 -6.41 1.01 11.72
N SER A 69 -6.57 1.92 12.67
CA SER A 69 -7.02 3.29 12.43
C SER A 69 -5.92 4.33 12.64
N SER A 70 -4.79 3.92 13.22
CA SER A 70 -3.65 4.79 13.48
C SER A 70 -2.60 4.65 12.36
N PRO A 71 -2.21 5.75 11.68
CA PRO A 71 -1.11 5.75 10.72
C PRO A 71 0.19 5.24 11.34
N LYS A 72 0.47 5.63 12.59
CA LYS A 72 1.65 5.18 13.33
C LYS A 72 1.67 3.68 13.55
N GLU A 73 0.54 3.07 13.95
CA GLU A 73 0.49 1.62 14.17
C GLU A 73 0.71 0.86 12.86
N LEU A 74 0.14 1.36 11.76
CA LEU A 74 0.33 0.80 10.44
C LEU A 74 1.80 0.88 10.00
N HIS A 75 2.45 2.03 10.18
CA HIS A 75 3.87 2.21 9.89
C HIS A 75 4.74 1.27 10.72
N ASP A 76 4.49 1.20 12.03
CA ASP A 76 5.22 0.32 12.93
C ASP A 76 5.06 -1.17 12.53
N ASP A 77 3.87 -1.58 12.07
CA ASP A 77 3.63 -2.93 11.51
C ASP A 77 4.39 -3.15 10.19
N TRP A 78 4.42 -2.15 9.30
CA TRP A 78 5.19 -2.19 8.05
C TRP A 78 6.68 -2.34 8.31
N VAL A 79 7.26 -1.55 9.22
CA VAL A 79 8.68 -1.64 9.61
C VAL A 79 8.99 -3.04 10.12
N ARG A 80 8.20 -3.58 11.06
CA ARG A 80 8.40 -4.94 11.61
C ARG A 80 8.36 -6.01 10.53
N ALA A 81 7.38 -5.92 9.61
CA ALA A 81 7.27 -6.88 8.51
C ALA A 81 8.51 -6.79 7.60
N TYR A 82 8.98 -5.59 7.27
CA TYR A 82 10.14 -5.38 6.42
C TYR A 82 11.44 -5.84 7.08
N GLU A 83 11.65 -5.57 8.37
CA GLU A 83 12.77 -6.10 9.16
C GLU A 83 12.78 -7.63 9.15
N SER A 84 11.63 -8.28 9.33
CA SER A 84 11.52 -9.75 9.28
C SER A 84 11.91 -10.33 7.91
N MET A 85 11.73 -9.55 6.84
CA MET A 85 12.15 -9.88 5.48
C MET A 85 13.61 -9.52 5.20
N GLY A 86 14.34 -9.00 6.19
CA GLY A 86 15.74 -8.60 6.11
C GLY A 86 15.97 -7.22 5.51
N TRP A 87 14.94 -6.37 5.46
CA TRP A 87 15.12 -4.96 5.11
C TRP A 87 15.72 -4.17 6.27
N LYS A 88 16.36 -3.06 5.92
CA LYS A 88 16.97 -2.14 6.88
C LYS A 88 16.90 -0.70 6.39
N TYR A 89 17.17 0.24 7.30
CA TYR A 89 17.35 1.63 6.92
C TYR A 89 18.46 1.81 5.87
N GLY A 90 18.19 2.68 4.89
CA GLY A 90 19.19 3.23 3.99
C GLY A 90 18.63 4.47 3.28
N THR A 91 19.51 5.38 2.86
CA THR A 91 19.12 6.70 2.33
C THR A 91 18.33 6.64 1.02
N THR A 92 18.33 5.50 0.32
CA THR A 92 17.55 5.26 -0.88
C THR A 92 16.88 3.89 -0.84
N ARG A 93 15.71 3.78 -1.49
CA ARG A 93 15.06 2.49 -1.73
C ARG A 93 15.88 1.66 -2.70
N ASP A 94 16.36 0.50 -2.25
CA ASP A 94 17.05 -0.50 -3.05
C ASP A 94 16.48 -1.88 -2.74
N VAL A 95 15.87 -2.51 -3.75
CA VAL A 95 15.22 -3.82 -3.61
C VAL A 95 16.25 -4.94 -3.47
N ALA A 96 17.39 -4.85 -4.16
CA ALA A 96 18.44 -5.87 -4.11
C ALA A 96 19.20 -5.82 -2.79
N ALA A 97 19.54 -4.61 -2.31
CA ALA A 97 20.20 -4.40 -1.03
C ALA A 97 19.23 -4.43 0.17
N LYS A 98 17.92 -4.48 -0.08
CA LYS A 98 16.82 -4.40 0.90
C LYS A 98 16.96 -3.18 1.82
N THR A 99 17.12 -2.00 1.25
CA THR A 99 17.16 -0.74 2.00
C THR A 99 15.97 0.15 1.70
N HIS A 100 15.47 0.88 2.70
CA HIS A 100 14.41 1.87 2.50
C HIS A 100 14.59 3.07 3.46
N PRO A 101 14.38 4.32 2.99
CA PRO A 101 14.57 5.53 3.82
C PRO A 101 13.57 5.59 4.98
N ASP A 102 12.34 5.14 4.76
CA ASP A 102 11.27 5.18 5.76
C ASP A 102 11.40 4.14 6.89
N MET A 103 12.45 3.31 6.91
CA MET A 103 12.68 2.36 8.02
C MET A 103 13.26 3.06 9.26
N VAL A 104 12.50 4.01 9.77
CA VAL A 104 12.73 4.82 10.97
C VAL A 104 11.43 4.87 11.79
N PRO A 105 11.47 5.25 13.07
CA PRO A 105 10.25 5.50 13.85
C PRO A 105 9.30 6.48 13.14
N PHE A 106 7.99 6.28 13.30
CA PHE A 106 6.97 7.13 12.66
C PHE A 106 7.19 8.63 12.91
N ASP A 107 7.59 9.01 14.13
CA ASP A 107 7.79 10.42 14.50
C ASP A 107 9.05 11.04 13.84
N ASP A 108 9.95 10.20 13.31
CA ASP A 108 11.15 10.62 12.56
C ASP A 108 10.90 10.69 11.04
N LEU A 109 9.71 10.28 10.58
CA LEU A 109 9.32 10.44 9.18
C LEU A 109 9.12 11.91 8.84
N GLU A 110 9.43 12.27 7.60
CA GLU A 110 8.96 13.51 7.03
C GLU A 110 7.42 13.53 6.96
N GLN A 111 6.80 14.71 7.13
CA GLN A 111 5.35 14.86 7.21
C GLN A 111 4.61 14.17 6.05
N ARG A 112 5.13 14.28 4.82
CA ARG A 112 4.52 13.64 3.64
C ARG A 112 4.47 12.11 3.73
N GLU A 113 5.42 11.48 4.42
CA GLU A 113 5.45 10.02 4.58
C GLU A 113 4.47 9.59 5.68
N GLN A 114 4.29 10.41 6.72
CA GLN A 114 3.21 10.22 7.69
C GLN A 114 1.83 10.37 7.04
N ASP A 115 1.69 11.36 6.15
CA ASP A 115 0.45 11.61 5.39
C ASP A 115 0.11 10.43 4.47
N LYS A 116 1.12 9.79 3.87
CA LYS A 116 0.96 8.57 3.05
C LYS A 116 0.30 7.44 3.85
N ASP A 117 0.71 7.21 5.11
CA ASP A 117 0.09 6.21 5.97
C ASP A 117 -1.37 6.57 6.30
N ALA A 118 -1.65 7.85 6.57
CA ALA A 118 -3.02 8.32 6.80
C ALA A 118 -3.91 8.16 5.56
N VAL A 119 -3.39 8.46 4.36
CA VAL A 119 -4.08 8.24 3.09
C VAL A 119 -4.36 6.76 2.87
N PHE A 120 -3.40 5.88 3.17
CA PHE A 120 -3.60 4.44 3.07
C PHE A 120 -4.74 3.96 3.97
N VAL A 121 -4.77 4.40 5.24
CA VAL A 121 -5.87 4.09 6.18
C VAL A 121 -7.21 4.56 5.62
N ALA A 122 -7.28 5.79 5.11
CA ALA A 122 -8.52 6.34 4.53
C ALA A 122 -8.99 5.54 3.30
N LEU A 123 -8.07 5.17 2.40
CA LEU A 123 -8.38 4.35 1.23
C LEU A 123 -8.86 2.95 1.62
N CYS A 124 -8.25 2.34 2.65
CA CYS A 124 -8.71 1.07 3.19
C CYS A 124 -10.14 1.17 3.72
N GLU A 125 -10.47 2.24 4.43
CA GLU A 125 -11.82 2.46 4.95
C GLU A 125 -12.84 2.65 3.82
N ILE A 126 -12.48 3.38 2.76
CA ILE A 126 -13.30 3.50 1.55
C ILE A 126 -13.53 2.13 0.91
N ALA A 127 -12.46 1.37 0.71
CA ALA A 127 -12.51 0.04 0.11
C ALA A 127 -13.39 -0.92 0.94
N ARG A 128 -13.22 -0.89 2.26
CA ARG A 128 -14.00 -1.70 3.21
C ARG A 128 -15.49 -1.39 3.13
N LEU A 129 -15.85 -0.11 3.12
CA LEU A 129 -17.23 0.35 3.18
C LEU A 129 -17.97 0.20 1.85
N TRP A 130 -17.31 0.41 0.71
CA TRP A 130 -18.01 0.55 -0.58
C TRP A 130 -17.54 -0.35 -1.71
N ILE A 131 -16.40 -1.04 -1.58
CA ILE A 131 -16.04 -2.12 -2.50
C ILE A 131 -16.49 -3.43 -1.84
N ARG A 132 -17.65 -3.93 -2.26
CA ARG A 132 -18.33 -5.09 -1.67
C ARG A 132 -18.36 -6.27 -2.64
N GLN A 133 -18.78 -7.44 -2.14
CA GLN A 133 -19.09 -8.57 -3.02
C GLN A 133 -20.05 -8.10 -4.12
N ARG A 134 -19.81 -8.55 -5.35
CA ARG A 134 -20.77 -8.33 -6.43
C ARG A 134 -22.04 -9.08 -6.02
N LEU A 135 -23.18 -8.40 -6.06
CA LEU A 135 -24.46 -9.08 -5.88
C LEU A 135 -24.59 -10.07 -7.04
N GLU A 136 -24.83 -11.34 -6.74
CA GLU A 136 -25.26 -12.28 -7.78
C GLU A 136 -26.54 -11.72 -8.40
N ALA A 137 -26.55 -11.59 -9.73
CA ALA A 137 -27.75 -11.16 -10.44
C ALA A 137 -28.87 -12.16 -10.11
N ARG A 138 -29.96 -11.65 -9.53
CA ARG A 138 -31.19 -12.42 -9.35
C ARG A 138 -31.87 -12.66 -10.69
#